data_AF-A0A958L751-F1
#
_entry.id   AF-A0A958L751-F1
#
_cell.length_a   1.000
_cell.length_b   1.000
_cell.length_c   1.000
_cell.angle_alpha   90.00
_cell.angle_beta   90.00
_cell.angle_gamma   90.00
#
_symmetry.space_group_name_H-M   'P 1'
#
loop_
_entity.id
_entity.type
_entity.pdbx_description
1 polymer ?
#
loop_
_entity_poly.entity_id
_entity_poly.type
_entity_poly.pdbx_seq_one_letter_code
_entity_poly.pdbx_strand_id
1 'polypeptide(L)'
;AGIWLSKFFQSSIPDAFTALVIACLLGFMAIALAYLNGRLLIGFSAPKSSEQKIRKFLREQPEVEKIIRLKTLILGPERVKLSVELEFHGTAFIDRQQILHDSEKIKNGEEPTPILFDTSERMVRLIGHRINDLEKRIYKEFPAIVAIDLEVN
;
A
#
# COMPACT_ATOMS: atom_id res chain seq x y z
N ALA A 1 -10.25 48.21 18.04
CA ALA A 1 -9.29 49.11 18.72
C ALA A 1 -8.42 49.92 17.74
N GLY A 2 -7.94 49.36 16.61
CA GLY A 2 -7.06 50.09 15.67
C GLY A 2 -7.71 51.28 14.92
N ILE A 3 -8.99 51.18 14.58
CA ILE A 3 -9.74 52.24 13.87
C ILE A 3 -9.82 53.55 14.71
N TRP A 4 -9.70 53.45 16.04
CA TRP A 4 -9.77 54.60 16.94
C TRP A 4 -8.43 55.34 17.06
N LEU A 5 -7.30 54.63 16.91
CA LEU A 5 -5.95 55.21 17.01
C LEU A 5 -5.52 55.90 15.70
N SER A 6 -6.02 55.41 14.55
CA SER A 6 -5.78 55.97 13.20
C SER A 6 -6.31 57.40 13.04
N LYS A 7 -7.41 57.76 13.75
CA LYS A 7 -7.96 59.12 13.72
C LYS A 7 -7.12 60.18 14.44
N PHE A 8 -6.22 59.80 15.33
CA PHE A 8 -5.45 60.75 16.13
C PHE A 8 -4.14 61.18 15.46
N PHE A 9 -3.58 60.35 14.56
CA PHE A 9 -2.23 60.54 14.01
C PHE A 9 -2.18 61.03 12.55
N GLN A 10 -3.33 61.23 11.88
CA GLN A 10 -3.45 61.76 10.51
C GLN A 10 -2.48 61.13 9.48
N SER A 11 -2.04 59.90 9.72
CA SER A 11 -1.11 59.17 8.85
C SER A 11 -1.56 57.72 8.73
N SER A 12 -1.76 57.27 7.49
CA SER A 12 -2.20 55.91 7.14
C SER A 12 -1.08 54.87 7.23
N ILE A 13 0.12 55.28 7.67
CA ILE A 13 1.34 54.47 7.77
C ILE A 13 1.18 53.31 8.78
N PRO A 14 0.58 53.50 9.98
CA PRO A 14 0.41 52.42 10.95
C PRO A 14 -0.56 51.33 10.47
N ASP A 15 -1.61 51.73 9.75
CA ASP A 15 -2.61 50.81 9.20
C ASP A 15 -2.01 49.97 8.05
N ALA A 16 -1.20 50.59 7.18
CA ALA A 16 -0.49 49.88 6.12
C ALA A 16 0.54 48.88 6.67
N PHE A 17 1.27 49.24 7.72
CA PHE A 17 2.21 48.34 8.39
C PHE A 17 1.49 47.15 9.03
N THR A 18 0.35 47.40 9.69
CA THR A 18 -0.47 46.33 10.29
C THR A 18 -0.99 45.36 9.21
N ALA A 19 -1.44 45.88 8.07
CA ALA A 19 -1.88 45.06 6.95
C ALA A 19 -0.73 44.22 6.36
N LEU A 20 0.48 44.78 6.23
CA LEU A 20 1.66 44.07 5.76
C LEU A 20 2.04 42.90 6.70
N VAL A 21 2.03 43.15 8.02
CA VAL A 21 2.33 42.12 9.02
C VAL A 21 1.31 40.97 8.96
N ILE A 22 0.01 41.29 8.85
CA ILE A 22 -1.04 40.27 8.71
C ILE A 22 -0.85 39.48 7.40
N ALA A 23 -0.53 40.16 6.30
CA ALA A 23 -0.26 39.51 5.01
C ALA A 23 0.94 38.55 5.09
N CYS A 24 2.03 38.95 5.76
CA CYS A 24 3.18 38.07 5.99
C CYS A 24 2.83 36.86 6.85
N LEU A 25 2.06 37.03 7.94
CA LEU A 25 1.62 35.92 8.79
C LEU A 25 0.74 34.93 8.04
N LEU A 26 -0.21 35.42 7.25
CA LEU A 26 -1.08 34.59 6.43
C LEU A 26 -0.29 33.87 5.33
N GLY A 27 0.65 34.55 4.68
CA GLY A 27 1.55 33.95 3.69
C GLY A 27 2.41 32.83 4.29
N PHE A 28 3.00 33.07 5.46
CA PHE A 28 3.75 32.05 6.19
C PHE A 28 2.88 30.84 6.55
N MET A 29 1.68 31.07 7.07
CA MET A 29 0.76 30.00 7.45
C MET A 29 0.28 29.20 6.23
N ALA A 30 0.02 29.87 5.11
CA ALA A 30 -0.32 29.22 3.84
C ALA A 30 0.81 28.31 3.34
N ILE A 31 2.07 28.77 3.41
CA ILE A 31 3.24 27.94 3.04
C ILE A 31 3.39 26.75 4.00
N ALA A 32 3.24 26.97 5.31
CA ALA A 32 3.31 25.91 6.30
C ALA A 32 2.24 24.82 6.07
N LEU A 33 0.99 25.24 5.84
CA LEU A 33 -0.11 24.35 5.49
C LEU A 33 0.13 23.61 4.18
N ALA A 34 0.63 24.30 3.14
CA ALA A 34 0.96 23.68 1.87
C ALA A 34 2.05 22.60 2.02
N TYR A 35 3.08 22.88 2.83
CA TYR A 35 4.14 21.91 3.12
C TYR A 35 3.61 20.70 3.91
N LEU A 36 2.80 20.94 4.95
CA LEU A 36 2.22 19.88 5.77
C LEU A 36 1.22 19.02 4.98
N ASN A 37 0.32 19.64 4.22
CA ASN A 37 -0.63 18.95 3.36
C ASN A 37 0.08 18.21 2.23
N GLY A 38 1.11 18.81 1.62
CA GLY A 38 1.95 18.14 0.63
C GLY A 38 2.60 16.88 1.19
N ARG A 39 3.13 16.94 2.42
CA ARG A 39 3.75 15.80 3.08
C ARG A 39 2.74 14.71 3.49
N LEU A 40 1.52 15.10 3.85
CA LEU A 40 0.41 14.17 4.10
C LEU A 40 -0.03 13.44 2.82
N LEU A 41 -0.10 14.15 1.70
CA LEU A 41 -0.46 13.57 0.39
C LEU A 41 0.63 12.64 -0.17
N ILE A 42 1.90 12.90 0.15
CA ILE A 42 3.03 12.03 -0.23
C ILE A 42 3.05 10.74 0.60
N GLY A 43 2.28 10.68 1.69
CA GLY A 43 2.03 9.48 2.46
C GLY A 43 3.05 9.25 3.55
N PHE A 44 2.60 9.30 4.80
CA PHE A 44 3.42 8.85 5.92
C PHE A 44 3.57 7.32 5.81
N SER A 45 4.79 6.84 5.58
CA SER A 45 5.08 5.42 5.77
C SER A 45 5.02 5.07 7.25
N ALA A 46 4.53 3.86 7.55
CA ALA A 46 4.54 3.35 8.91
C ALA A 46 5.99 3.37 9.45
N PRO A 47 6.17 3.41 10.79
CA PRO A 47 7.49 3.31 11.38
C PRO A 47 8.27 2.13 10.79
N LYS A 48 9.55 2.33 10.44
CA LYS A 48 10.39 1.28 9.82
C LYS A 48 10.38 -0.04 10.61
N SER A 49 10.12 0.00 11.91
CA SER A 49 9.96 -1.18 12.77
C SER A 49 8.75 -2.05 12.38
N SER A 50 7.62 -1.46 12.00
CA SER A 50 6.42 -2.20 11.55
C SER A 50 6.66 -2.83 10.18
N GLU A 51 7.31 -2.13 9.26
CA GLU A 51 7.66 -2.66 7.94
C GLU A 51 8.60 -3.87 8.03
N GLN A 52 9.57 -3.83 8.95
CA GLN A 52 10.47 -4.97 9.18
C GLN A 52 9.74 -6.20 9.71
N LYS A 53 8.75 -6.03 10.60
CA LYS A 53 7.93 -7.14 11.10
C LYS A 53 7.11 -7.78 9.97
N ILE A 54 6.46 -6.97 9.14
CA ILE A 54 5.70 -7.46 7.99
C ILE A 54 6.63 -8.18 7.00
N ARG A 55 7.79 -7.59 6.70
CA ARG A 55 8.79 -8.22 5.83
C ARG A 55 9.26 -9.57 6.37
N LYS A 56 9.48 -9.69 7.68
CA LYS A 56 9.88 -10.95 8.31
C LYS A 56 8.75 -11.99 8.18
N PHE A 57 7.52 -11.61 8.51
CA PHE A 57 6.35 -12.48 8.38
C PHE A 57 6.15 -13.02 6.95
N LEU A 58 6.28 -12.15 5.95
CA LEU A 58 6.14 -12.52 4.54
C LEU A 58 7.24 -13.49 4.08
N ARG A 59 8.47 -13.34 4.58
CA ARG A 59 9.58 -14.27 4.28
C ARG A 59 9.42 -15.65 4.91
N GLU A 60 8.62 -15.76 5.96
CA GLU A 60 8.34 -17.03 6.63
C GLU A 60 7.24 -17.83 5.90
N GLN A 61 6.58 -17.24 4.89
CA GLN A 61 5.55 -17.91 4.11
C GLN A 61 6.18 -18.83 3.05
N PRO A 62 5.75 -20.10 2.93
CA PRO A 62 6.38 -21.06 2.04
C PRO A 62 6.17 -20.73 0.55
N GLU A 63 5.07 -20.06 0.21
CA GLU A 63 4.75 -19.69 -1.18
C GLU A 63 5.51 -18.45 -1.68
N VAL A 64 6.10 -17.64 -0.79
CA VAL A 64 6.82 -16.42 -1.15
C VAL A 64 8.30 -16.74 -1.42
N GLU A 65 8.75 -16.48 -2.65
CA GLU A 65 10.16 -16.63 -3.04
C GLU A 65 10.96 -15.38 -2.66
N LYS A 66 10.43 -14.21 -3.02
CA LYS A 66 11.15 -12.94 -2.83
C LYS A 66 10.18 -11.77 -2.68
N ILE A 67 10.58 -10.78 -1.88
CA ILE A 67 9.85 -9.52 -1.74
C ILE A 67 10.60 -8.46 -2.54
N ILE A 68 10.01 -7.99 -3.63
CA ILE A 68 10.58 -6.96 -4.51
C ILE A 68 10.40 -5.59 -3.87
N ARG A 69 9.16 -5.29 -3.46
CA ARG A 69 8.81 -3.99 -2.89
C ARG A 69 7.82 -4.15 -1.76
N LEU A 70 8.00 -3.36 -0.71
CA LEU A 70 7.06 -3.25 0.39
C LEU A 70 6.95 -1.78 0.76
N LYS A 71 5.72 -1.28 0.80
CA LYS A 71 5.39 0.07 1.22
C LYS A 71 4.20 0.06 2.13
N THR A 72 4.24 0.91 3.14
CA THR A 72 3.09 1.17 4.00
C THR A 72 2.67 2.63 3.86
N LEU A 73 1.37 2.87 4.02
CA LEU A 73 0.76 4.19 4.00
C LEU A 73 -0.19 4.31 5.20
N ILE A 74 0.07 5.26 6.09
CA ILE A 74 -0.83 5.55 7.22
C ILE A 74 -2.05 6.31 6.69
N LEU A 75 -3.23 5.72 6.84
CA LEU A 75 -4.52 6.32 6.47
C LEU A 75 -5.16 7.09 7.63
N GLY A 76 -4.77 6.78 8.87
CA GLY A 76 -5.29 7.40 10.08
C GLY A 76 -4.73 6.75 11.34
N PRO A 77 -5.24 7.11 12.53
CA PRO A 77 -4.85 6.47 13.79
C PRO A 77 -5.07 4.96 13.69
N GLU A 78 -4.00 4.18 13.85
CA GLU A 78 -4.00 2.71 13.78
C GLU A 78 -4.53 2.10 12.47
N ARG A 79 -4.61 2.89 11.38
CA ARG A 79 -5.08 2.42 10.07
C ARG A 79 -3.98 2.56 9.03
N VAL A 80 -3.58 1.45 8.44
CA VAL A 80 -2.49 1.37 7.47
C VAL A 80 -2.96 0.67 6.20
N LYS A 81 -2.57 1.20 5.04
CA LYS A 81 -2.60 0.49 3.76
C LYS A 81 -1.22 -0.14 3.52
N LEU A 82 -1.19 -1.40 3.14
CA LEU A 82 0.00 -2.15 2.78
C LEU A 82 -0.01 -2.40 1.26
N SER A 83 1.07 -2.03 0.58
CA SER A 83 1.31 -2.40 -0.82
C SER A 83 2.58 -3.25 -0.90
N VAL A 84 2.47 -4.45 -1.46
CA VAL A 84 3.56 -5.43 -1.54
C VAL A 84 3.64 -5.98 -2.95
N GLU A 85 4.85 -5.99 -3.48
CA GLU A 85 5.20 -6.64 -4.74
C GLU A 85 6.13 -7.81 -4.39
N LEU A 86 5.74 -9.03 -4.78
CA LEU A 86 6.45 -10.25 -4.44
C LEU A 86 6.48 -11.27 -5.59
N GLU A 87 7.50 -12.12 -5.57
CA GLU A 87 7.68 -13.26 -6.45
C GLU A 87 7.20 -14.51 -5.70
N PHE A 88 6.35 -15.31 -6.33
CA PHE A 88 5.89 -16.59 -5.79
C PHE A 88 6.76 -17.73 -6.32
N HIS A 89 7.00 -18.74 -5.48
CA HIS A 89 7.63 -19.96 -5.95
C HIS A 89 6.79 -20.61 -7.05
N GLY A 90 7.40 -21.01 -8.17
CA GLY A 90 6.70 -21.69 -9.27
C GLY A 90 5.94 -22.96 -8.86
N THR A 91 6.31 -23.60 -7.75
CA THR A 91 5.59 -24.74 -7.17
C THR A 91 4.27 -24.36 -6.50
N ALA A 92 4.09 -23.11 -6.08
CA ALA A 92 2.84 -22.61 -5.50
C ALA A 92 1.67 -22.65 -6.50
N PHE A 93 2.00 -22.71 -7.79
CA PHE A 93 1.07 -22.76 -8.93
C PHE A 93 0.62 -24.19 -9.22
N ILE A 94 1.23 -25.21 -8.61
CA ILE A 94 1.11 -26.60 -9.01
C ILE A 94 0.31 -27.39 -7.96
N ASP A 95 -0.81 -27.96 -8.38
CA ASP A 95 -1.43 -29.08 -7.66
C ASP A 95 -0.81 -30.39 -8.13
N ARG A 96 0.12 -30.92 -7.33
CA ARG A 96 0.85 -32.15 -7.67
C ARG A 96 -0.08 -33.34 -7.91
N GLN A 97 -1.17 -33.44 -7.16
CA GLN A 97 -2.08 -34.57 -7.27
C GLN A 97 -2.88 -34.48 -8.57
N GLN A 98 -3.28 -33.27 -8.95
CA GLN A 98 -3.98 -33.05 -10.20
C GLN A 98 -3.06 -33.24 -11.41
N ILE A 99 -1.81 -32.78 -11.36
CA ILE A 99 -0.82 -33.03 -12.43
C ILE A 99 -0.59 -34.52 -12.65
N LEU A 100 -0.49 -35.31 -11.57
CA LEU A 100 -0.34 -36.77 -11.69
C LEU A 100 -1.56 -37.39 -12.37
N HIS A 101 -2.77 -36.97 -12.00
CA HIS A 101 -4.00 -37.43 -12.62
C HIS A 101 -4.10 -37.03 -14.09
N ASP A 102 -3.75 -35.79 -14.44
CA ASP A 102 -3.71 -35.30 -15.82
C ASP A 102 -2.66 -36.08 -16.65
N SER A 103 -1.53 -36.41 -16.04
CA SER A 103 -0.51 -37.26 -16.66
C SER A 103 -1.00 -38.69 -16.92
N GLU A 104 -1.83 -39.27 -16.03
CA GLU A 104 -2.42 -40.59 -16.22
C GLU A 104 -3.42 -40.60 -17.37
N LYS A 105 -4.26 -39.57 -17.50
CA LYS A 105 -5.19 -39.41 -18.62
C LYS A 105 -4.49 -39.41 -19.98
N ILE A 106 -3.42 -38.61 -20.09
CA ILE A 106 -2.60 -38.56 -21.29
C ILE A 106 -1.99 -39.93 -21.60
N LYS A 107 -1.47 -40.63 -20.57
CA LYS A 107 -0.91 -41.98 -20.72
C LYS A 107 -1.95 -43.00 -21.18
N ASN A 108 -3.22 -42.82 -20.79
CA ASN A 108 -4.34 -43.68 -21.18
C ASN A 108 -4.88 -43.38 -22.59
N GLY A 109 -4.28 -42.43 -23.32
CA GLY A 109 -4.61 -42.11 -24.71
C GLY A 109 -5.59 -40.95 -24.89
N GLU A 110 -5.92 -40.20 -23.84
CA GLU A 110 -6.70 -38.97 -23.97
C GLU A 110 -5.90 -37.87 -24.70
N GLU A 111 -6.62 -37.01 -25.44
CA GLU A 111 -6.04 -35.88 -26.16
C GLU A 111 -5.30 -34.93 -25.20
N PRO A 112 -3.98 -34.68 -25.39
CA PRO A 112 -3.21 -33.85 -24.46
C PRO A 112 -3.63 -32.40 -24.42
N THR A 113 -4.00 -31.82 -25.57
CA THR A 113 -4.29 -30.40 -25.71
C THR A 113 -5.36 -29.89 -24.72
N PRO A 114 -6.58 -30.47 -24.65
CA PRO A 114 -7.59 -30.01 -23.69
C PRO A 114 -7.15 -30.18 -22.24
N ILE A 115 -6.42 -31.25 -21.91
CA ILE A 115 -5.92 -31.50 -20.55
C ILE A 115 -4.90 -30.43 -20.13
N LEU A 116 -3.99 -30.05 -21.04
CA LEU A 116 -3.00 -29.00 -20.79
C LEU A 116 -3.65 -27.62 -20.66
N PHE A 117 -4.69 -27.33 -21.44
CA PHE A 117 -5.48 -26.10 -21.28
C PHE A 117 -6.13 -26.04 -19.90
N ASP A 118 -6.85 -27.09 -19.51
CA ASP A 118 -7.48 -27.22 -18.19
C ASP A 118 -6.46 -27.07 -17.04
N THR A 119 -5.29 -27.70 -17.20
CA THR A 119 -4.18 -27.61 -16.25
C THR A 119 -3.73 -26.15 -16.09
N SER A 120 -3.51 -25.44 -17.20
CA SER A 120 -3.09 -24.03 -17.17
C SER A 120 -4.13 -23.12 -16.51
N GLU A 121 -5.42 -23.36 -16.77
CA GLU A 121 -6.52 -22.60 -16.14
C GLU A 121 -6.56 -22.85 -14.62
N ARG A 122 -6.31 -24.08 -14.17
CA ARG A 122 -6.21 -24.40 -12.75
C ARG A 122 -5.00 -23.75 -12.09
N MET A 123 -3.83 -23.73 -12.75
CA MET A 123 -2.65 -23.06 -12.22
C MET A 123 -2.93 -21.58 -11.93
N VAL A 124 -3.57 -20.86 -12.87
CA VAL A 124 -3.94 -19.44 -12.66
C VAL A 124 -4.89 -19.27 -11.48
N ARG A 125 -5.90 -20.14 -11.36
CA ARG A 125 -6.84 -20.11 -10.23
C ARG A 125 -6.15 -20.37 -8.89
N LEU A 126 -5.20 -21.31 -8.83
CA LEU A 126 -4.45 -21.61 -7.62
C LEU A 126 -3.67 -20.39 -7.12
N ILE A 127 -3.06 -19.61 -8.01
CA ILE A 127 -2.39 -18.35 -7.64
C ILE A 127 -3.37 -17.41 -6.92
N GLY A 128 -4.53 -17.18 -7.53
CA GLY A 128 -5.54 -16.30 -6.96
C GLY A 128 -5.97 -16.75 -5.56
N HIS A 129 -6.11 -18.05 -5.35
CA HIS A 129 -6.39 -18.61 -4.02
C HIS A 129 -5.22 -18.40 -3.05
N ARG A 130 -3.97 -18.59 -3.47
CA ARG A 130 -2.79 -18.36 -2.63
C ARG A 130 -2.63 -16.90 -2.22
N ILE A 131 -2.87 -15.96 -3.14
CA ILE A 131 -2.88 -14.53 -2.84
C ILE A 131 -3.94 -14.21 -1.79
N ASN A 132 -5.18 -14.66 -2.00
CA ASN A 132 -6.28 -14.44 -1.06
C ASN A 132 -6.00 -15.05 0.33
N ASP A 133 -5.38 -16.22 0.38
CA ASP A 133 -5.02 -16.86 1.65
C ASP A 133 -3.89 -16.10 2.37
N LEU A 134 -2.91 -15.59 1.61
CA LEU A 134 -1.85 -14.75 2.14
C LEU A 134 -2.41 -13.42 2.68
N GLU A 135 -3.33 -12.77 1.96
CA GLU A 135 -4.05 -11.58 2.42
C GLU A 135 -4.74 -11.81 3.76
N LYS A 136 -5.51 -12.89 3.88
CA LYS A 136 -6.20 -13.25 5.13
C LYS A 136 -5.22 -13.45 6.28
N ARG A 137 -4.08 -14.12 6.02
CA ARG A 137 -3.03 -14.31 7.03
C ARG A 137 -2.43 -12.97 7.48
N ILE A 138 -2.19 -12.04 6.55
CA ILE A 138 -1.69 -10.70 6.87
C ILE A 138 -2.71 -9.93 7.71
N TYR A 139 -4.00 -9.91 7.32
CA TYR A 139 -5.05 -9.24 8.10
C TYR A 139 -5.17 -9.79 9.52
N LYS A 140 -4.98 -11.11 9.68
CA LYS A 140 -5.02 -11.77 10.99
C LYS A 140 -3.83 -11.39 11.87
N GLU A 141 -2.63 -11.33 11.31
CA GLU A 141 -1.40 -11.03 12.05
C GLU A 141 -1.25 -9.52 12.33
N PHE A 142 -1.72 -8.67 11.41
CA PHE A 142 -1.58 -7.21 11.49
C PHE A 142 -2.95 -6.51 11.39
N PRO A 143 -3.74 -6.47 12.48
CA PRO A 143 -5.10 -5.88 12.46
C PRO A 143 -5.15 -4.39 12.10
N ALA A 144 -4.04 -3.66 12.26
CA ALA A 144 -3.92 -2.26 11.85
C ALA A 144 -3.96 -2.07 10.32
N ILE A 145 -3.73 -3.14 9.55
CA ILE A 145 -3.80 -3.12 8.10
C ILE A 145 -5.26 -3.23 7.68
N VAL A 146 -5.80 -2.17 7.07
CA VAL A 146 -7.20 -2.10 6.65
C VAL A 146 -7.39 -2.26 5.15
N ALA A 147 -6.30 -2.17 4.38
CA ALA A 147 -6.28 -2.39 2.95
C ALA A 147 -4.92 -2.99 2.56
N ILE A 148 -4.96 -4.03 1.72
CA ILE A 148 -3.79 -4.70 1.18
C ILE A 148 -3.88 -4.65 -0.34
N ASP A 149 -2.73 -4.44 -0.96
CA ASP A 149 -2.53 -4.46 -2.40
C ASP A 149 -1.33 -5.37 -2.65
N LEU A 150 -1.61 -6.58 -3.14
CA LEU A 150 -0.61 -7.62 -3.41
C LEU A 150 -0.47 -7.80 -4.91
N GLU A 151 0.73 -7.49 -5.40
CA GLU A 151 1.10 -7.66 -6.79
C GLU A 151 2.11 -8.79 -6.93
N VAL A 152 1.88 -9.64 -7.93
CA VAL A 152 2.79 -10.73 -8.30
C VAL A 152 3.56 -10.31 -9.55
N ASN A 153 4.89 -10.42 -9.48
CA ASN A 153 5.78 -10.20 -10.63
C ASN A 153 5.96 -11.49 -11.42
#